data_AF-A0A8H7M4C6-F1
#
_entry.id   AF-A0A8H7M4C6-F1
#
_cell.length_a   1.000
_cell.length_b   1.000
_cell.length_c   1.000
_cell.angle_alpha   90.00
_cell.angle_beta   90.00
_cell.angle_gamma   90.00
#
_symmetry.space_group_name_H-M   'P 1'
#
loop_
_entity.id
_entity.type
_entity.pdbx_description
1 polymer ?
#
loop_
_entity_poly.entity_id
_entity_poly.type
_entity_poly.pdbx_seq_one_letter_code
_entity_poly.pdbx_strand_id
1 'polypeptide(L)'
;MAASLFTPLVFVLPLQNSSLDWTDESILLIDMGTIFGPIIDHWDTWRVACLSSTARSNPACIFVPESSSDVSVAIKIFVDNNCQFAVRGGGHTTNPGWASTDSGVLVSLSKLTAIEISDDTKSVVIGAVAGGRASTVGVSGFLLGGGLSFLLHSEGFSANTVLSYEIVLASGEVATVTSKSNKDLFRALKGGQGILA
;
A
#
# COMPACT_ATOMS: atom_id res chain seq x y z
N MET A 1 -3.68 -8.95 29.73
CA MET A 1 -2.50 -9.42 28.96
C MET A 1 -2.83 -9.16 27.50
N ALA A 2 -2.27 -8.10 26.91
CA ALA A 2 -2.58 -7.66 25.56
C ALA A 2 -1.74 -8.46 24.57
N ALA A 3 -2.40 -9.26 23.73
CA ALA A 3 -1.75 -9.98 22.65
C ALA A 3 -1.39 -9.00 21.53
N SER A 4 -0.11 -8.96 21.22
CA SER A 4 0.52 -8.20 20.15
C SER A 4 0.31 -8.89 18.79
N LEU A 5 -0.54 -8.37 17.91
CA LEU A 5 -0.54 -8.73 16.48
C LEU A 5 -1.08 -7.52 15.68
N PHE A 6 -0.22 -6.56 15.37
CA PHE A 6 -0.56 -5.41 14.52
C PHE A 6 -0.04 -5.68 13.10
N THR A 7 -0.92 -5.69 12.08
CA THR A 7 -0.49 -5.61 10.67
C THR A 7 -1.32 -4.58 9.91
N PRO A 8 -0.72 -3.43 9.57
CA PRO A 8 -1.38 -2.40 8.75
C PRO A 8 -0.65 -2.01 7.47
N LEU A 9 -1.33 -1.07 6.82
CA LEU A 9 -1.43 -0.69 5.42
C LEU A 9 -0.38 0.37 5.03
N VAL A 10 0.28 0.27 3.86
CA VAL A 10 1.47 1.09 3.55
C VAL A 10 1.43 1.74 2.16
N PHE A 11 1.95 2.97 1.99
CA PHE A 11 2.13 3.69 0.70
C PHE A 11 3.39 4.56 0.73
N VAL A 12 4.14 4.68 -0.39
CA VAL A 12 5.28 5.63 -0.56
C VAL A 12 5.33 6.23 -2.00
N LEU A 13 5.84 7.47 -2.16
CA LEU A 13 6.02 8.28 -3.39
C LEU A 13 7.31 8.07 -4.23
N PRO A 14 7.36 8.47 -5.54
CA PRO A 14 8.53 8.29 -6.41
C PRO A 14 9.37 9.55 -6.69
N LEU A 15 10.69 9.36 -6.83
CA LEU A 15 11.61 10.14 -7.67
C LEU A 15 12.54 9.17 -8.44
N GLN A 16 13.15 9.66 -9.51
CA GLN A 16 13.38 8.93 -10.77
C GLN A 16 14.76 8.27 -10.91
N ASN A 17 14.78 7.12 -11.61
CA ASN A 17 15.90 6.38 -12.24
C ASN A 17 17.07 5.86 -11.36
N SER A 18 17.09 4.56 -11.10
CA SER A 18 18.29 3.71 -11.27
C SER A 18 17.92 2.21 -11.30
N SER A 19 18.71 1.41 -12.02
CA SER A 19 18.55 -0.03 -12.20
C SER A 19 19.19 -0.80 -11.03
N LEU A 20 18.41 -1.60 -10.31
CA LEU A 20 18.87 -2.49 -9.23
C LEU A 20 19.71 -3.66 -9.75
N ASP A 21 20.86 -3.91 -9.11
CA ASP A 21 21.73 -5.08 -9.33
C ASP A 21 21.33 -6.22 -8.40
N TRP A 22 20.94 -7.36 -8.97
CA TRP A 22 20.38 -8.53 -8.26
C TRP A 22 21.42 -9.42 -7.57
N THR A 23 22.69 -9.02 -7.58
CA THR A 23 23.79 -9.77 -6.96
C THR A 23 24.21 -9.22 -5.59
N ASP A 24 23.58 -8.13 -5.12
CA ASP A 24 23.87 -7.52 -3.83
C ASP A 24 23.27 -8.33 -2.66
N GLU A 25 24.10 -8.70 -1.69
CA GLU A 25 23.70 -9.38 -0.45
C GLU A 25 22.72 -8.56 0.39
N SER A 26 22.64 -7.23 0.18
CA SER A 26 21.62 -6.38 0.81
C SER A 26 20.18 -6.69 0.35
N ILE A 27 20.00 -7.25 -0.86
CA ILE A 27 18.70 -7.69 -1.41
C ILE A 27 18.31 -9.08 -0.89
N LEU A 28 19.32 -9.91 -0.55
CA LEU A 28 19.13 -11.24 0.06
C LEU A 28 18.69 -11.18 1.54
N LEU A 29 18.69 -10.00 2.17
CA LEU A 29 18.28 -9.80 3.56
C LEU A 29 16.79 -9.44 3.75
N ILE A 30 15.97 -9.44 2.68
CA ILE A 30 14.50 -9.31 2.81
C ILE A 30 13.92 -10.68 3.22
N ASP A 31 14.24 -11.10 4.44
CA ASP A 31 13.76 -12.35 5.06
C ASP A 31 12.41 -12.18 5.78
N MET A 32 11.57 -11.22 5.35
CA MET A 32 10.22 -11.01 5.91
C MET A 32 9.12 -10.70 4.87
N GLY A 33 9.41 -10.69 3.57
CA GLY A 33 8.39 -10.52 2.54
C GLY A 33 8.79 -11.20 1.23
N THR A 34 7.83 -11.57 0.38
CA THR A 34 8.15 -12.34 -0.83
C THR A 34 8.48 -11.42 -2.00
N ILE A 35 9.68 -11.56 -2.59
CA ILE A 35 10.06 -10.86 -3.83
C ILE A 35 9.95 -11.82 -5.02
N PHE A 36 9.39 -11.30 -6.08
CA PHE A 36 9.09 -11.98 -7.32
C PHE A 36 9.83 -11.30 -8.46
N GLY A 37 10.70 -12.04 -9.15
CA GLY A 37 11.37 -11.59 -10.38
C GLY A 37 10.68 -12.14 -11.64
N PRO A 38 11.07 -11.69 -12.86
CA PRO A 38 10.40 -12.05 -14.11
C PRO A 38 10.49 -13.53 -14.51
N ILE A 39 11.26 -14.33 -13.78
CA ILE A 39 11.54 -15.75 -14.09
C ILE A 39 10.59 -16.71 -13.32
N ILE A 40 9.78 -16.19 -12.38
CA ILE A 40 8.88 -17.04 -11.59
C ILE A 40 7.63 -17.45 -12.37
N ASP A 41 7.03 -18.57 -11.94
CA ASP A 41 5.67 -18.93 -12.34
C ASP A 41 4.66 -17.87 -11.88
N HIS A 42 3.66 -17.60 -12.73
CA HIS A 42 2.61 -16.59 -12.53
C HIS A 42 3.03 -15.11 -12.61
N TRP A 43 4.25 -14.79 -13.08
CA TRP A 43 4.71 -13.41 -13.31
C TRP A 43 3.68 -12.55 -14.06
N ASP A 44 3.17 -13.05 -15.18
CA ASP A 44 2.20 -12.32 -15.99
C ASP A 44 0.88 -12.05 -15.25
N THR A 45 0.42 -12.99 -14.41
CA THR A 45 -0.77 -12.81 -13.59
C THR A 45 -0.58 -11.64 -12.63
N TRP A 46 0.56 -11.58 -11.93
CA TRP A 46 0.84 -10.52 -10.98
C TRP A 46 1.05 -9.16 -11.67
N ARG A 47 1.75 -9.16 -12.81
CA ARG A 47 2.03 -7.97 -13.63
C ARG A 47 0.75 -7.30 -14.14
N VAL A 48 -0.21 -8.08 -14.63
CA VAL A 48 -1.42 -7.55 -15.29
C VAL A 48 -2.66 -7.50 -14.39
N ALA A 49 -2.53 -7.80 -13.09
CA ALA A 49 -3.62 -7.77 -12.11
C ALA A 49 -4.16 -6.35 -11.77
N CYS A 50 -3.96 -5.37 -12.64
CA CYS A 50 -4.69 -4.11 -12.63
C CYS A 50 -6.02 -4.26 -13.37
N LEU A 51 -7.08 -3.62 -12.86
CA LEU A 51 -8.40 -3.67 -13.51
C LEU A 51 -8.34 -3.07 -14.92
N SER A 52 -7.74 -1.89 -15.06
CA SER A 52 -7.64 -1.19 -16.34
C SER A 52 -6.41 -1.63 -17.13
N SER A 53 -6.57 -1.87 -18.43
CA SER A 53 -5.45 -2.11 -19.34
C SER A 53 -4.50 -0.92 -19.44
N THR A 54 -4.99 0.31 -19.24
CA THR A 54 -4.18 1.54 -19.25
C THR A 54 -3.23 1.65 -18.07
N ALA A 55 -3.51 0.95 -16.96
CA ALA A 55 -2.68 0.96 -15.76
C ALA A 55 -1.68 -0.21 -15.71
N ARG A 56 -1.67 -1.07 -16.74
CA ARG A 56 -0.71 -2.18 -16.85
C ARG A 56 0.66 -1.63 -17.25
N SER A 57 1.66 -2.00 -16.47
CA SER A 57 3.08 -1.66 -16.68
C SER A 57 3.94 -2.91 -16.51
N ASN A 58 5.24 -2.80 -16.80
CA ASN A 58 6.19 -3.91 -16.69
C ASN A 58 7.24 -3.62 -15.60
N PRO A 59 6.96 -3.94 -14.32
CA PRO A 59 7.91 -3.72 -13.24
C PRO A 59 9.13 -4.65 -13.41
N ALA A 60 10.27 -4.27 -12.83
CA ALA A 60 11.45 -5.14 -12.78
C ALA A 60 11.25 -6.28 -11.78
N CYS A 61 10.54 -6.03 -10.68
CA CYS A 61 10.16 -7.04 -9.70
C CYS A 61 8.87 -6.66 -8.97
N ILE A 62 8.34 -7.62 -8.23
CA ILE A 62 7.15 -7.43 -7.41
C ILE A 62 7.51 -7.83 -5.98
N PHE A 63 7.35 -6.91 -5.04
CA PHE A 63 7.52 -7.15 -3.61
C PHE A 63 6.16 -7.29 -2.93
N VAL A 64 5.97 -8.36 -2.17
CA VAL A 64 4.72 -8.66 -1.46
C VAL A 64 4.99 -8.74 0.04
N PRO A 65 4.86 -7.61 0.76
CA PRO A 65 5.04 -7.57 2.21
C PRO A 65 3.91 -8.30 2.95
N GLU A 66 4.24 -8.84 4.12
CA GLU A 66 3.31 -9.50 5.05
C GLU A 66 3.03 -8.65 6.30
N SER A 67 3.87 -7.65 6.56
CA SER A 67 3.75 -6.72 7.69
C SER A 67 4.19 -5.30 7.33
N SER A 68 3.84 -4.33 8.17
CA SER A 68 4.34 -2.95 8.04
C SER A 68 5.85 -2.85 8.28
N SER A 69 6.44 -3.78 9.05
CA SER A 69 7.89 -3.87 9.24
C SER A 69 8.61 -4.21 7.94
N ASP A 70 8.05 -5.09 7.10
CA ASP A 70 8.67 -5.47 5.84
C ASP A 70 8.69 -4.29 4.89
N VAL A 71 7.61 -3.50 4.90
CA VAL A 71 7.55 -2.28 4.09
C VAL A 71 8.50 -1.22 4.64
N SER A 72 8.61 -1.06 5.96
CA SER A 72 9.61 -0.19 6.58
C SER A 72 11.03 -0.49 6.09
N VAL A 73 11.43 -1.76 6.07
CA VAL A 73 12.74 -2.19 5.57
C VAL A 73 12.85 -1.94 4.07
N ALA A 74 11.85 -2.36 3.29
CA ALA A 74 11.87 -2.21 1.83
C ALA A 74 11.95 -0.75 1.39
N ILE A 75 11.22 0.15 2.05
CA ILE A 75 11.25 1.59 1.74
C ILE A 75 12.63 2.19 2.00
N LYS A 76 13.31 1.79 3.08
CA LYS A 76 14.71 2.23 3.30
C LYS A 76 15.61 1.79 2.16
N ILE A 77 15.52 0.53 1.76
CA ILE A 77 16.28 0.00 0.62
C ILE A 77 15.97 0.78 -0.66
N PHE A 78 14.69 1.05 -0.94
CA PHE A 78 14.29 1.76 -2.15
C PHE A 78 14.78 3.22 -2.14
N VAL A 79 14.72 3.88 -0.99
CA VAL A 79 15.20 5.27 -0.83
C VAL A 79 16.73 5.33 -0.94
N ASP A 80 17.45 4.43 -0.25
CA ASP A 80 18.92 4.39 -0.26
C ASP A 80 19.47 4.07 -1.66
N ASN A 81 18.75 3.28 -2.45
CA ASN A 81 19.12 2.88 -3.81
C ASN A 81 18.40 3.68 -4.91
N ASN A 82 17.68 4.76 -4.58
CA ASN A 82 16.91 5.57 -5.54
C ASN A 82 16.07 4.72 -6.52
N CYS A 83 15.38 3.72 -5.97
CA CYS A 83 14.56 2.79 -6.73
C CYS A 83 13.19 3.41 -6.97
N GLN A 84 12.76 3.42 -8.23
CA GLN A 84 11.37 3.72 -8.53
C GLN A 84 10.50 2.57 -8.06
N PHE A 85 9.41 2.86 -7.37
CA PHE A 85 8.42 1.86 -7.02
C PHE A 85 7.00 2.42 -7.11
N ALA A 86 6.03 1.51 -7.20
CA ALA A 86 4.61 1.83 -7.17
C ALA A 86 3.90 0.90 -6.19
N VAL A 87 2.90 1.41 -5.49
CA VAL A 87 2.18 0.65 -4.46
C VAL A 87 0.80 0.25 -4.94
N ARG A 88 0.47 -1.02 -4.78
CA ARG A 88 -0.82 -1.59 -5.20
C ARG A 88 -1.53 -2.26 -4.04
N GLY A 89 -2.68 -1.69 -3.69
CA GLY A 89 -3.75 -2.38 -2.96
C GLY A 89 -4.59 -3.24 -3.91
N GLY A 90 -5.82 -2.80 -4.21
CA GLY A 90 -6.73 -3.52 -5.11
C GLY A 90 -6.55 -3.29 -6.62
N GLY A 91 -5.59 -2.45 -7.07
CA GLY A 91 -5.27 -2.30 -8.51
C GLY A 91 -6.36 -1.67 -9.39
N HIS A 92 -7.30 -0.91 -8.81
CA HIS A 92 -8.45 -0.33 -9.50
C HIS A 92 -8.22 1.06 -10.13
N THR A 93 -7.03 1.65 -9.96
CA THR A 93 -6.70 2.92 -10.63
C THR A 93 -6.63 2.72 -12.15
N THR A 94 -7.09 3.72 -12.89
CA THR A 94 -6.96 3.78 -14.36
C THR A 94 -5.71 4.55 -14.79
N ASN A 95 -5.03 5.21 -13.84
CA ASN A 95 -3.91 6.09 -14.13
C ASN A 95 -2.62 5.27 -14.28
N PRO A 96 -1.90 5.41 -15.41
CA PRO A 96 -0.59 4.79 -15.60
C PRO A 96 0.40 5.24 -14.51
N GLY A 97 1.24 4.33 -14.03
CA GLY A 97 2.29 4.65 -13.06
C GLY A 97 1.85 4.70 -11.59
N TRP A 98 0.57 4.51 -11.27
CA TRP A 98 0.04 4.70 -9.91
C TRP A 98 -0.07 3.41 -9.09
N ALA A 99 -0.47 2.32 -9.74
CA ALA A 99 -0.56 0.99 -9.11
C ALA A 99 0.36 -0.04 -9.78
N SER A 100 1.26 0.44 -10.63
CA SER A 100 2.32 -0.31 -11.29
C SER A 100 3.37 0.68 -11.82
N THR A 101 4.55 0.20 -12.14
CA THR A 101 5.67 1.00 -12.63
C THR A 101 6.39 0.25 -13.75
N ASP A 102 7.03 0.98 -14.66
CA ASP A 102 7.89 0.39 -15.68
C ASP A 102 9.32 0.33 -15.17
N SER A 103 9.91 -0.87 -15.15
CA SER A 103 11.28 -1.14 -14.69
C SER A 103 11.59 -0.86 -13.21
N GLY A 104 10.60 -0.43 -12.42
CA GLY A 104 10.71 -0.26 -10.97
C GLY A 104 10.20 -1.45 -10.16
N VAL A 105 10.05 -1.26 -8.84
CA VAL A 105 9.48 -2.25 -7.92
C VAL A 105 7.98 -2.06 -7.78
N LEU A 106 7.19 -3.11 -8.01
CA LEU A 106 5.76 -3.11 -7.66
C LEU A 106 5.58 -3.64 -6.24
N VAL A 107 5.17 -2.80 -5.30
CA VAL A 107 4.82 -3.21 -3.94
C VAL A 107 3.34 -3.62 -3.90
N SER A 108 3.06 -4.92 -3.85
CA SER A 108 1.70 -5.47 -3.78
C SER A 108 1.30 -5.75 -2.34
N LEU A 109 0.37 -4.98 -1.79
CA LEU A 109 -0.13 -5.13 -0.42
C LEU A 109 -1.12 -6.29 -0.25
N SER A 110 -1.18 -7.22 -1.22
CA SER A 110 -2.19 -8.28 -1.32
C SER A 110 -2.16 -9.29 -0.17
N LYS A 111 -1.08 -9.36 0.61
CA LYS A 111 -0.98 -10.20 1.82
C LYS A 111 -1.36 -9.45 3.11
N LEU A 112 -1.48 -8.12 3.08
CA LEU A 112 -1.93 -7.33 4.22
C LEU A 112 -3.46 -7.35 4.32
N THR A 113 -4.02 -8.51 4.65
CA THR A 113 -5.48 -8.74 4.61
C THR A 113 -6.16 -8.79 5.98
N ALA A 114 -5.47 -8.39 7.04
CA ALA A 114 -6.00 -8.43 8.39
C ALA A 114 -7.29 -7.60 8.53
N ILE A 115 -8.27 -8.15 9.23
CA ILE A 115 -9.51 -7.47 9.61
C ILE A 115 -9.76 -7.79 11.07
N GLU A 116 -9.76 -6.77 11.92
CA GLU A 116 -9.98 -6.92 13.36
C GLU A 116 -11.09 -5.98 13.80
N ILE A 117 -12.12 -6.52 14.44
CA ILE A 117 -13.26 -5.75 14.93
C ILE A 117 -13.02 -5.46 16.41
N SER A 118 -13.22 -4.21 16.84
CA SER A 118 -13.09 -3.86 18.26
C SER A 118 -14.12 -4.59 19.11
N ASP A 119 -13.80 -4.87 20.38
CA ASP A 119 -14.70 -5.58 21.31
C ASP A 119 -16.06 -4.90 21.45
N ASP A 120 -16.11 -3.56 21.34
CA ASP A 120 -17.34 -2.77 21.39
C ASP A 120 -18.10 -2.70 20.06
N THR A 121 -17.57 -3.33 19.00
CA THR A 121 -18.10 -3.39 17.62
C THR A 121 -18.30 -2.04 16.92
N LYS A 122 -17.69 -0.96 17.44
CA LYS A 122 -17.81 0.38 16.88
C LYS A 122 -16.73 0.74 15.87
N SER A 123 -15.66 -0.04 15.83
CA SER A 123 -14.52 0.20 14.95
C SER A 123 -13.95 -1.08 14.41
N VAL A 124 -13.23 -0.96 13.30
CA VAL A 124 -12.58 -2.07 12.63
C VAL A 124 -11.22 -1.61 12.12
N VAL A 125 -10.20 -2.42 12.35
CA VAL A 125 -8.88 -2.30 11.74
C VAL A 125 -8.91 -3.11 10.46
N ILE A 126 -8.55 -2.49 9.35
CA ILE A 126 -8.63 -3.11 8.03
C ILE A 126 -7.28 -2.93 7.32
N GLY A 127 -6.73 -4.02 6.81
CA GLY A 127 -5.57 -4.04 5.93
C GLY A 127 -5.90 -3.57 4.50
N ALA A 128 -5.01 -3.80 3.55
CA ALA A 128 -5.18 -3.42 2.14
C ALA A 128 -6.15 -4.33 1.36
N VAL A 129 -7.21 -4.82 2.01
CA VAL A 129 -8.23 -5.71 1.42
C VAL A 129 -9.13 -4.98 0.42
N ALA A 130 -10.05 -5.71 -0.20
CA ALA A 130 -11.03 -5.13 -1.11
C ALA A 130 -12.32 -4.65 -0.40
N GLY A 131 -12.85 -3.49 -0.81
CA GLY A 131 -14.04 -2.82 -0.33
C GLY A 131 -14.35 -1.54 -1.12
N GLY A 132 -15.62 -1.10 -1.07
CA GLY A 132 -16.15 0.00 -1.86
C GLY A 132 -17.54 -0.36 -2.40
N ARG A 133 -17.97 0.29 -3.49
CA ARG A 133 -19.23 -0.08 -4.18
C ARG A 133 -19.12 -1.38 -5.00
N ALA A 134 -17.90 -1.79 -5.31
CA ALA A 134 -17.58 -3.09 -5.91
C ALA A 134 -16.62 -3.82 -4.98
N SER A 135 -16.84 -5.12 -4.78
CA SER A 135 -16.09 -5.96 -3.85
C SER A 135 -14.62 -6.16 -4.23
N THR A 136 -14.20 -5.73 -5.43
CA THR A 136 -12.81 -5.87 -5.93
C THR A 136 -11.98 -4.59 -5.75
N VAL A 137 -12.60 -3.44 -5.47
CA VAL A 137 -11.90 -2.17 -5.23
C VAL A 137 -11.06 -2.28 -3.97
N GLY A 138 -9.82 -1.80 -3.91
CA GLY A 138 -9.03 -1.84 -2.67
C GLY A 138 -9.49 -0.80 -1.64
N VAL A 139 -9.72 -1.21 -0.39
CA VAL A 139 -10.09 -0.34 0.76
C VAL A 139 -9.10 0.79 0.94
N SER A 140 -7.81 0.48 0.84
CA SER A 140 -6.73 1.43 1.04
C SER A 140 -6.80 2.63 0.10
N GLY A 141 -6.75 2.37 -1.21
CA GLY A 141 -6.88 3.42 -2.24
C GLY A 141 -8.26 4.09 -2.22
N PHE A 142 -9.31 3.34 -1.89
CA PHE A 142 -10.67 3.88 -1.76
C PHE A 142 -10.76 4.92 -0.64
N LEU A 143 -10.24 4.61 0.56
CA LEU A 143 -10.27 5.52 1.71
C LEU A 143 -9.32 6.71 1.53
N LEU A 144 -8.12 6.50 0.97
CA LEU A 144 -7.18 7.61 0.74
C LEU A 144 -7.62 8.56 -0.39
N GLY A 145 -8.43 8.06 -1.33
CA GLY A 145 -9.04 8.86 -2.39
C GLY A 145 -10.35 9.55 -1.99
N GLY A 146 -10.79 9.43 -0.73
CA GLY A 146 -12.04 10.00 -0.23
C GLY A 146 -13.14 8.95 -0.03
N GLY A 147 -13.35 8.06 -1.00
CA GLY A 147 -14.24 6.90 -0.86
C GLY A 147 -15.73 7.24 -0.98
N LEU A 148 -16.24 7.18 -2.21
CA LEU A 148 -17.66 7.36 -2.52
C LEU A 148 -18.41 6.03 -2.34
N SER A 149 -19.11 5.87 -1.21
CA SER A 149 -19.91 4.68 -0.89
C SER A 149 -21.40 4.87 -1.20
N PHE A 150 -22.21 3.82 -1.03
CA PHE A 150 -23.68 3.92 -1.09
C PHE A 150 -24.26 4.81 0.02
N LEU A 151 -23.53 5.00 1.11
CA LEU A 151 -23.94 5.77 2.28
C LEU A 151 -23.49 7.24 2.22
N LEU A 152 -22.91 7.69 1.10
CA LEU A 152 -22.38 9.04 0.95
C LEU A 152 -23.38 10.13 1.37
N HIS A 153 -24.66 9.93 1.08
CA HIS A 153 -25.70 10.91 1.39
C HIS A 153 -25.94 11.09 2.90
N SER A 154 -25.84 10.03 3.70
CA SER A 154 -26.09 10.09 5.14
C SER A 154 -24.80 10.20 5.97
N GLU A 155 -23.72 9.52 5.55
CA GLU A 155 -22.47 9.41 6.32
C GLU A 155 -21.30 10.21 5.72
N GLY A 156 -21.47 10.80 4.53
CA GLY A 156 -20.40 11.49 3.83
C GLY A 156 -19.34 10.55 3.24
N PHE A 157 -18.17 11.12 2.94
CA PHE A 157 -17.05 10.37 2.35
C PHE A 157 -16.54 9.31 3.32
N SER A 158 -16.27 8.09 2.83
CA SER A 158 -15.75 7.01 3.67
C SER A 158 -14.40 7.35 4.32
N ALA A 159 -13.59 8.22 3.72
CA ALA A 159 -12.38 8.76 4.34
C ALA A 159 -12.66 9.46 5.68
N ASN A 160 -13.84 10.08 5.85
CA ASN A 160 -14.19 10.81 7.07
C ASN A 160 -14.39 9.89 8.26
N THR A 161 -14.75 8.62 8.05
CA THR A 161 -14.96 7.64 9.12
C THR A 161 -13.65 7.05 9.66
N VAL A 162 -12.53 7.26 8.97
CA VAL A 162 -11.22 6.77 9.44
C VAL A 162 -10.79 7.47 10.73
N LEU A 163 -10.48 6.67 11.76
CA LEU A 163 -10.06 7.13 13.08
C LEU A 163 -8.55 7.33 13.19
N SER A 164 -7.78 6.44 12.56
CA SER A 164 -6.33 6.43 12.56
C SER A 164 -5.79 5.75 11.29
N TYR A 165 -4.60 6.14 10.88
CA TYR A 165 -3.80 5.43 9.89
C TYR A 165 -2.53 4.95 10.57
N GLU A 166 -2.10 3.73 10.28
CA GLU A 166 -0.69 3.40 10.40
C GLU A 166 -0.08 3.55 9.01
N ILE A 167 1.06 4.21 8.93
CA ILE A 167 1.77 4.52 7.69
C ILE A 167 3.25 4.23 7.87
N VAL A 168 3.93 3.92 6.78
CA VAL A 168 5.39 3.91 6.73
C VAL A 168 5.81 5.18 6.00
N LEU A 169 6.61 6.01 6.67
CA LEU A 169 7.15 7.23 6.09
C LEU A 169 8.31 6.90 5.14
N ALA A 170 8.69 7.85 4.29
CA ALA A 170 9.89 7.73 3.45
C ALA A 170 11.20 7.51 4.26
N SER A 171 11.24 7.88 5.54
CA SER A 171 12.34 7.53 6.46
C SER A 171 12.38 6.04 6.83
N GLY A 172 11.36 5.28 6.44
CA GLY A 172 11.08 3.93 6.89
C GLY A 172 10.53 3.86 8.32
N GLU A 173 10.18 4.97 8.96
CA GLU A 173 9.52 4.93 10.27
C GLU A 173 8.05 4.50 10.13
N VAL A 174 7.62 3.55 10.96
CA VAL A 174 6.20 3.17 11.09
C VAL A 174 5.54 4.12 12.08
N ALA A 175 4.58 4.91 11.62
CA ALA A 175 3.92 5.94 12.42
C ALA A 175 2.40 5.76 12.45
N THR A 176 1.80 5.96 13.63
CA THR A 176 0.35 6.06 13.78
C THR A 176 -0.10 7.51 13.75
N VAL A 177 -0.92 7.85 12.76
CA VAL A 177 -1.44 9.19 12.49
C VAL A 177 -2.92 9.25 12.84
N THR A 178 -3.31 10.27 13.60
CA THR A 178 -4.68 10.43 14.12
C THR A 178 -5.13 11.88 14.02
N SER A 179 -6.40 12.17 14.33
CA SER A 179 -6.89 13.55 14.45
C SER A 179 -6.23 14.37 15.56
N LYS A 180 -5.47 13.72 16.46
CA LYS A 180 -4.75 14.36 17.56
C LYS A 180 -3.23 14.40 17.33
N SER A 181 -2.68 13.38 16.69
CA SER A 181 -1.25 13.22 16.39
C SER A 181 -1.00 13.33 14.88
N ASN A 182 -0.15 14.27 14.45
CA ASN A 182 0.11 14.57 13.03
C ASN A 182 -1.15 14.98 12.25
N LYS A 183 -1.88 15.99 12.76
CA LYS A 183 -3.19 16.42 12.25
C LYS A 183 -3.21 16.82 10.78
N ASP A 184 -2.14 17.48 10.32
CA ASP A 184 -2.04 17.93 8.94
C ASP A 184 -1.92 16.72 8.00
N LEU A 185 -1.07 15.76 8.34
CA LEU A 185 -0.94 14.50 7.60
C LEU A 185 -2.22 13.69 7.65
N PHE A 186 -2.86 13.58 8.82
CA PHE A 186 -4.16 12.91 8.96
C PHE A 186 -5.23 13.51 8.04
N ARG A 187 -5.27 14.84 7.94
CA ARG A 187 -6.20 15.55 7.05
C ARG A 187 -5.85 15.32 5.59
N ALA A 188 -4.56 15.38 5.27
CA ALA A 188 -4.08 15.25 3.89
C ALA A 188 -4.29 13.82 3.33
N LEU A 189 -4.19 12.79 4.17
CA LEU A 189 -4.50 11.40 3.79
C LEU A 189 -5.98 11.17 3.44
N LYS A 190 -6.91 12.03 3.86
CA LYS A 190 -8.34 11.94 3.54
C LYS A 190 -8.67 12.58 2.17
N GLY A 191 -7.94 12.19 1.13
CA GLY A 191 -8.13 12.68 -0.25
C GLY A 191 -6.83 12.91 -1.03
N GLY A 192 -5.68 12.93 -0.34
CA GLY A 192 -4.36 13.06 -0.94
C GLY A 192 -3.84 11.80 -1.62
N GLN A 193 -4.61 10.70 -1.57
CA GLN A 193 -4.24 9.41 -2.16
C GLN A 193 -2.91 8.88 -1.60
N GLY A 194 -2.28 7.92 -2.29
CA GLY A 194 -0.96 7.41 -1.92
C GLY A 194 0.21 8.36 -2.24
N ILE A 195 -0.06 9.65 -2.47
CA ILE A 195 0.94 10.66 -2.88
C ILE A 195 1.56 11.39 -1.68
N LEU A 196 1.17 11.12 -0.43
CA LEU A 196 1.65 11.89 0.74
C LEU A 196 2.38 11.05 1.78
N ALA A 197 2.47 9.74 1.55
CA ALA A 197 3.28 8.82 2.32
C ALA A 197 4.46 8.40 1.45
#